data_AF-A0A9D7LCX3-F1
#
_entry.id   AF-A0A9D7LCX3-F1
#
_cell.length_a   1.000
_cell.length_b   1.000
_cell.length_c   1.000
_cell.angle_alpha   90.00
_cell.angle_beta   90.00
_cell.angle_gamma   90.00
#
_symmetry.space_group_name_H-M   'P 1'
#
loop_
_entity.id
_entity.type
_entity.pdbx_description
1 polymer ?
#
loop_
_entity_poly.entity_id
_entity_poly.type
_entity_poly.pdbx_seq_one_letter_code
_entity_poly.pdbx_strand_id
1 'polypeptide(L)'
;MAWELLGGLRTLGANVAWLHMHTAWTERDAPATLGWLRMAMTMNPQSLYFLVNGARILAYDIPAWKLSGLSAPEGVVAHVHREHAALALKLLEEGAAWHADNPHWWIERGNVALNAAHDLSTAASCYRAAAELPGAPFYAARIHADLLLRLGRPAEAHAWLCRVHRSLPVNNPAAQSGRVLRRIRELEAQLQLPEAQSYEPKEGGSDPANTGIADLPDGL
;
A
#
# COMPACT_ATOMS: atom_id res chain seq x y z
N MET A 1 -5.22 -37.12 2.95
CA MET A 1 -5.32 -37.28 4.41
C MET A 1 -4.01 -37.02 5.17
N ALA A 2 -2.89 -37.74 4.95
CA ALA A 2 -1.65 -37.50 5.72
C ALA A 2 -0.96 -36.13 5.44
N TRP A 3 -1.03 -35.64 4.21
CA TRP A 3 -0.46 -34.34 3.82
C TRP A 3 -1.19 -33.13 4.44
N GLU A 4 -2.52 -33.23 4.58
CA GLU A 4 -3.35 -32.17 5.19
C GLU A 4 -3.14 -32.07 6.71
N LEU A 5 -2.92 -33.22 7.39
CA LEU A 5 -2.60 -33.25 8.81
C LEU A 5 -1.23 -32.62 9.11
N LEU A 6 -0.23 -32.85 8.26
CA LEU A 6 1.09 -32.22 8.37
C LEU A 6 1.02 -30.71 8.07
N GLY A 7 0.21 -30.30 7.10
CA GLY A 7 -0.08 -28.88 6.82
C GLY A 7 -0.71 -28.18 8.03
N GLY A 8 -1.71 -28.81 8.66
CA GLY A 8 -2.40 -28.28 9.84
C GLY A 8 -1.47 -28.06 11.04
N LEU A 9 -0.58 -29.02 11.33
CA LEU A 9 0.40 -28.88 12.42
C LEU A 9 1.40 -27.75 12.19
N ARG A 10 1.85 -27.56 10.94
CA ARG A 10 2.73 -26.44 10.58
C ARG A 10 2.04 -25.10 10.77
N THR A 11 0.77 -24.98 10.40
CA THR A 11 -0.02 -23.76 10.62
C THR A 11 -0.22 -23.48 12.11
N LEU A 12 -0.49 -24.50 12.93
CA LEU A 12 -0.57 -24.34 14.39
C LEU A 12 0.77 -23.87 14.98
N GLY A 13 1.88 -24.50 14.58
CA GLY A 13 3.22 -24.08 14.99
C GLY A 13 3.53 -22.63 14.59
N ALA A 14 3.11 -22.22 13.38
CA ALA A 14 3.29 -20.85 12.90
C ALA A 14 2.52 -19.84 13.77
N ASN A 15 1.30 -20.17 14.21
CA ASN A 15 0.53 -19.32 15.13
C ASN A 15 1.16 -19.21 16.52
N VAL A 16 1.70 -20.32 17.05
CA VAL A 16 2.45 -20.30 18.32
C VAL A 16 3.71 -19.43 18.18
N ALA A 17 4.47 -19.58 17.10
CA ALA A 17 5.61 -18.73 16.80
C ALA A 17 5.20 -17.25 16.68
N TRP A 18 4.05 -16.96 16.06
CA TRP A 18 3.52 -15.60 15.97
C TRP A 18 3.14 -15.02 17.34
N LEU A 19 2.58 -15.82 18.25
CA LEU A 19 2.28 -15.37 19.61
C LEU A 19 3.54 -14.99 20.38
N HIS A 20 4.59 -15.82 20.30
CA HIS A 20 5.89 -15.50 20.88
C HIS A 20 6.55 -14.28 20.23
N MET A 21 6.42 -14.14 18.91
CA MET A 21 6.84 -12.94 18.19
C MET A 21 6.14 -11.71 18.76
N HIS A 22 4.81 -11.76 18.93
CA HIS A 22 4.04 -10.64 19.47
C HIS A 22 4.48 -10.27 20.89
N THR A 23 4.68 -11.25 21.77
CA THR A 23 5.21 -10.98 23.13
C THR A 23 6.57 -10.29 23.07
N ALA A 24 7.52 -10.81 22.30
CA ALA A 24 8.83 -10.17 22.12
C ALA A 24 8.72 -8.76 21.51
N TRP A 25 7.79 -8.57 20.57
CA TRP A 25 7.53 -7.28 19.94
C TRP A 25 7.00 -6.25 20.96
N THR A 26 6.09 -6.65 21.86
CA THR A 26 5.60 -5.77 22.93
C THR A 26 6.69 -5.36 23.91
N GLU A 27 7.68 -6.22 24.12
CA GLU A 27 8.85 -5.96 24.95
C GLU A 27 9.96 -5.18 24.21
N ARG A 28 9.78 -4.92 22.91
CA ARG A 28 10.77 -4.33 22.00
C ARG A 28 12.09 -5.10 21.92
N ASP A 29 12.05 -6.41 22.15
CA ASP A 29 13.19 -7.30 21.92
C ASP A 29 13.33 -7.57 20.41
N ALA A 30 14.13 -6.76 19.73
CA ALA A 30 14.35 -6.89 18.29
C ALA A 30 14.92 -8.28 17.89
N PRO A 31 16.00 -8.80 18.51
CA PRO A 31 16.48 -10.15 18.20
C PRO A 31 15.42 -11.24 18.33
N ALA A 32 14.67 -11.28 19.44
CA ALA A 32 13.64 -12.30 19.64
C ALA A 32 12.47 -12.13 18.66
N THR A 33 12.02 -10.89 18.42
CA THR A 33 10.99 -10.57 17.42
C THR A 33 11.36 -11.12 16.05
N LEU A 34 12.58 -10.86 15.59
CA LEU A 34 13.06 -11.32 14.28
C LEU A 34 13.18 -12.84 14.20
N GLY A 35 13.65 -13.49 15.28
CA GLY A 35 13.75 -14.94 15.37
C GLY A 35 12.40 -15.63 15.23
N TRP A 36 11.41 -15.18 16.01
CA TRP A 36 10.06 -15.74 15.98
C TRP A 36 9.30 -15.40 14.70
N LEU A 37 9.48 -14.19 14.15
CA LEU A 37 8.94 -13.82 12.84
C LEU A 37 9.45 -14.77 11.75
N ARG A 38 10.77 -15.01 11.69
CA ARG A 38 11.36 -15.95 10.72
C ARG A 38 10.79 -17.34 10.90
N MET A 39 10.60 -17.80 12.14
CA MET A 39 10.02 -19.11 12.41
C MET A 39 8.58 -19.20 11.90
N ALA A 40 7.72 -18.23 12.20
CA ALA A 40 6.33 -18.18 11.74
C ALA A 40 6.26 -18.20 10.20
N MET A 41 7.08 -17.38 9.54
CA MET A 41 7.16 -17.32 8.07
C MET A 41 7.69 -18.63 7.45
N THR A 42 8.66 -19.29 8.10
CA THR A 42 9.18 -20.58 7.62
C THR A 42 8.14 -21.68 7.73
N MET A 43 7.33 -21.66 8.80
CA MET A 43 6.29 -22.66 9.03
C MET A 43 5.09 -22.48 8.09
N ASN A 44 4.66 -21.23 7.88
CA ASN A 44 3.51 -20.89 7.03
C ASN A 44 3.81 -19.70 6.08
N PRO A 45 4.60 -19.92 5.01
CA PRO A 45 5.04 -18.86 4.10
C PRO A 45 3.93 -18.22 3.26
N GLN A 46 2.80 -18.92 3.10
CA GLN A 46 1.62 -18.44 2.36
C GLN A 46 0.67 -17.57 3.21
N SER A 47 1.03 -17.26 4.47
CA SER A 47 0.20 -16.42 5.32
C SER A 47 0.37 -14.95 4.94
N LEU A 48 -0.59 -14.40 4.19
CA LEU A 48 -0.60 -12.97 3.87
C LEU A 48 -0.56 -12.10 5.14
N TYR A 49 -1.23 -12.54 6.21
CA TYR A 49 -1.23 -11.84 7.49
C TYR A 49 0.17 -11.77 8.11
N PHE A 50 0.91 -12.89 8.16
CA PHE A 50 2.28 -12.88 8.70
C PHE A 50 3.23 -12.10 7.80
N LEU A 51 3.05 -12.23 6.49
CA LEU A 51 3.88 -11.54 5.50
C LEU A 51 3.75 -10.01 5.61
N VAL A 52 2.52 -9.49 5.58
CA VAL A 52 2.23 -8.05 5.66
C VAL A 52 2.67 -7.47 6.99
N ASN A 53 2.30 -8.10 8.11
CA ASN A 53 2.66 -7.57 9.42
C ASN A 53 4.16 -7.73 9.70
N GLY A 54 4.78 -8.82 9.25
CA GLY A 54 6.23 -9.00 9.31
C GLY A 54 6.99 -7.92 8.55
N ALA A 55 6.52 -7.57 7.35
CA ALA A 55 7.11 -6.49 6.56
C ALA A 55 6.99 -5.13 7.26
N ARG A 56 5.86 -4.84 7.91
CA ARG A 56 5.68 -3.61 8.71
C ARG A 56 6.61 -3.55 9.91
N ILE A 57 6.71 -4.64 10.66
CA ILE A 57 7.62 -4.74 11.81
C ILE A 57 9.06 -4.46 11.36
N LEU A 58 9.48 -5.11 10.26
CA LEU A 58 10.80 -4.89 9.68
C LEU A 58 11.00 -3.43 9.24
N ALA A 59 10.06 -2.87 8.48
CA ALA A 59 10.20 -1.55 7.86
C ALA A 59 10.14 -0.38 8.85
N TYR A 60 9.35 -0.51 9.91
CA TYR A 60 8.98 0.62 10.77
C TYR A 60 9.39 0.43 12.23
N ASP A 61 9.09 -0.73 12.82
CA ASP A 61 9.23 -0.91 14.26
C ASP A 61 10.68 -1.16 14.68
N ILE A 62 11.34 -2.13 14.04
CA ILE A 62 12.74 -2.47 14.33
C ILE A 62 13.68 -1.26 14.16
N PRO A 63 13.64 -0.50 13.04
CA PRO A 63 14.50 0.68 12.91
C PRO A 63 14.15 1.76 13.95
N ALA A 64 12.87 1.97 14.27
CA ALA A 64 12.47 2.92 15.30
C ALA A 64 13.02 2.54 16.68
N TRP A 65 13.02 1.25 17.04
CA TRP A 65 13.60 0.79 18.31
C TRP A 65 15.12 0.95 18.33
N LYS A 66 15.80 0.60 17.24
CA LYS A 66 17.26 0.75 17.12
C LYS A 66 17.72 2.19 17.28
N LEU A 67 16.92 3.15 16.80
CA LEU A 67 17.22 4.58 16.86
C LEU A 67 16.70 5.24 18.13
N SER A 68 15.86 4.56 18.91
CA SER A 68 15.25 5.12 20.11
C SER A 68 16.31 5.45 21.17
N GLY A 69 16.29 6.70 21.64
CA GLY A 69 17.22 7.17 22.68
C GLY A 69 18.64 7.45 22.18
N LEU A 70 18.91 7.31 20.88
CA LEU A 70 20.20 7.63 20.28
C LEU A 70 20.18 9.03 19.64
N SER A 71 21.23 9.81 19.90
CA SER A 71 21.55 10.97 19.07
C SER A 71 22.46 10.49 17.94
N ALA A 72 21.86 10.06 16.83
CA ALA A 72 22.56 9.57 15.66
C ALA A 72 22.61 10.63 14.54
N PRO A 73 23.72 10.76 13.79
CA PRO A 73 23.77 11.60 12.61
C PRO A 73 22.69 11.21 11.59
N GLU A 74 22.18 12.18 10.82
CA GLU A 74 21.12 11.97 9.83
C GLU A 74 21.47 10.85 8.82
N GLY A 75 22.73 10.77 8.38
CA GLY A 75 23.18 9.71 7.48
C GLY A 75 23.07 8.31 8.07
N VAL A 76 23.27 8.15 9.39
CA VAL A 76 23.12 6.87 10.10
C VAL A 76 21.65 6.51 10.23
N VAL A 77 20.80 7.47 10.59
CA VAL A 77 19.33 7.30 10.64
C VAL A 77 18.80 6.85 9.28
N ALA A 78 19.17 7.56 8.22
CA ALA A 78 18.77 7.24 6.85
C ALA A 78 19.29 5.87 6.39
N HIS A 79 20.50 5.47 6.80
CA HIS A 79 21.04 4.14 6.49
C HIS A 79 20.22 3.03 7.16
N VAL A 80 19.92 3.17 8.46
CA VAL A 80 19.13 2.19 9.21
C VAL A 80 17.74 2.03 8.60
N HIS A 81 17.04 3.12 8.29
CA HIS A 81 15.73 3.04 7.64
C HIS A 81 15.80 2.35 6.27
N ARG A 82 16.80 2.69 5.44
CA ARG A 82 16.97 2.11 4.10
C ARG A 82 17.26 0.61 4.15
N GLU A 83 18.11 0.18 5.08
CA GLU A 83 18.42 -1.23 5.29
C GLU A 83 17.16 -2.03 5.65
N HIS A 84 16.35 -1.49 6.57
CA HIS A 84 15.15 -2.17 7.06
C HIS A 84 14.01 -2.15 6.04
N ALA A 85 13.88 -1.07 5.26
CA ALA A 85 12.98 -1.03 4.10
C ALA A 85 13.36 -2.10 3.06
N ALA A 86 14.66 -2.28 2.78
CA ALA A 86 15.13 -3.31 1.85
C ALA A 86 14.84 -4.73 2.37
N LEU A 87 15.01 -4.98 3.67
CA LEU A 87 14.65 -6.26 4.29
C LEU A 87 13.14 -6.55 4.19
N ALA A 88 12.30 -5.54 4.45
CA ALA A 88 10.85 -5.68 4.33
C ALA A 88 10.41 -5.94 2.88
N LEU A 89 10.97 -5.23 1.90
CA LEU A 89 10.69 -5.45 0.48
C LEU A 89 11.14 -6.84 0.03
N LYS A 90 12.30 -7.31 0.50
CA LYS A 90 12.77 -8.68 0.23
C LYS A 90 11.80 -9.71 0.81
N LEU A 91 11.35 -9.54 2.05
CA LEU A 91 10.35 -10.43 2.65
C LEU A 91 9.07 -10.47 1.79
N LEU A 92 8.55 -9.31 1.37
CA LEU A 92 7.37 -9.24 0.51
C LEU A 92 7.59 -9.92 -0.85
N GLU A 93 8.78 -9.78 -1.46
CA GLU A 93 9.16 -10.46 -2.70
C GLU A 93 9.09 -11.99 -2.57
N GLU A 94 9.55 -12.55 -1.45
CA GLU A 94 9.49 -14.00 -1.19
C GLU A 94 8.04 -14.52 -1.15
N GLY A 95 7.07 -13.66 -0.83
CA GLY A 95 5.64 -13.96 -0.86
C GLY A 95 4.97 -13.84 -2.24
N ALA A 96 5.66 -13.37 -3.27
CA ALA A 96 5.08 -13.12 -4.59
C ALA A 96 4.46 -14.38 -5.21
N ALA A 97 5.09 -15.54 -5.00
CA ALA A 97 4.61 -16.84 -5.52
C ALA A 97 3.20 -17.22 -5.02
N TRP A 98 2.76 -16.66 -3.89
CA TRP A 98 1.48 -16.98 -3.26
C TRP A 98 0.43 -15.87 -3.39
N HIS A 99 0.86 -14.62 -3.62
CA HIS A 99 0.01 -13.45 -3.43
C HIS A 99 0.08 -12.40 -4.55
N ALA A 100 0.76 -12.69 -5.67
CA ALA A 100 0.85 -11.75 -6.79
C ALA A 100 -0.52 -11.38 -7.41
N ASP A 101 -1.54 -12.20 -7.21
CA ASP A 101 -2.93 -11.97 -7.62
C ASP A 101 -3.78 -11.26 -6.55
N ASN A 102 -3.21 -10.96 -5.38
CA ASN A 102 -3.89 -10.30 -4.28
C ASN A 102 -3.54 -8.80 -4.23
N PRO A 103 -4.51 -7.88 -4.37
CA PRO A 103 -4.24 -6.44 -4.37
C PRO A 103 -3.64 -5.94 -3.06
N HIS A 104 -3.94 -6.56 -1.92
CA HIS A 104 -3.40 -6.13 -0.63
C HIS A 104 -1.90 -6.39 -0.48
N TRP A 105 -1.37 -7.43 -1.13
CA TRP A 105 0.07 -7.67 -1.16
C TRP A 105 0.81 -6.56 -1.91
N TRP A 106 0.31 -6.18 -3.09
CA TRP A 106 0.85 -5.05 -3.86
C TRP A 106 0.74 -3.73 -3.10
N ILE A 107 -0.39 -3.47 -2.42
CA ILE A 107 -0.56 -2.26 -1.61
C ILE A 107 0.46 -2.20 -0.49
N GLU A 108 0.71 -3.31 0.22
CA GLU A 108 1.71 -3.31 1.29
C GLU A 108 3.12 -3.07 0.74
N ARG A 109 3.48 -3.70 -0.38
CA ARG A 109 4.75 -3.43 -1.05
C ARG A 109 4.86 -1.96 -1.48
N GLY A 110 3.78 -1.39 -2.00
CA GLY A 110 3.68 0.03 -2.31
C GLY A 110 3.86 0.93 -1.09
N ASN A 111 3.31 0.56 0.06
CA ASN A 111 3.45 1.29 1.32
C ASN A 111 4.90 1.28 1.82
N VAL A 112 5.55 0.12 1.84
CA VAL A 112 6.96 0.03 2.25
C VAL A 112 7.85 0.83 1.30
N ALA A 113 7.63 0.72 -0.02
CA ALA A 113 8.37 1.50 -1.01
C ALA A 113 8.17 3.01 -0.80
N LEU A 114 6.93 3.46 -0.58
CA LEU A 114 6.59 4.86 -0.42
C LEU A 114 7.13 5.47 0.88
N ASN A 115 6.87 4.80 2.00
CA ASN A 115 7.03 5.39 3.32
C ASN A 115 8.38 5.07 3.96
N ALA A 116 8.90 3.85 3.76
CA ALA A 116 10.16 3.42 4.35
C ALA A 116 11.35 3.58 3.39
N ALA A 117 11.17 3.24 2.11
CA ALA A 117 12.24 3.35 1.11
C ALA A 117 12.29 4.72 0.41
N HIS A 118 11.23 5.53 0.53
CA HIS A 118 11.04 6.78 -0.22
C HIS A 118 11.19 6.63 -1.74
N ASP A 119 10.86 5.45 -2.28
CA ASP A 119 10.90 5.13 -3.69
C ASP A 119 9.52 5.30 -4.32
N LEU A 120 9.30 6.50 -4.88
CA LEU A 120 8.05 6.87 -5.54
C LEU A 120 7.77 6.03 -6.79
N SER A 121 8.80 5.60 -7.52
CA SER A 121 8.66 4.86 -8.77
C SER A 121 8.17 3.43 -8.50
N THR A 122 8.80 2.76 -7.54
CA THR A 122 8.38 1.43 -7.10
C THR A 122 6.99 1.49 -6.47
N ALA A 123 6.71 2.50 -5.62
CA ALA A 123 5.40 2.69 -5.04
C ALA A 123 4.32 2.87 -6.13
N ALA A 124 4.56 3.72 -7.12
CA ALA A 124 3.61 3.96 -8.21
C ALA A 124 3.31 2.66 -8.97
N SER A 125 4.34 1.87 -9.27
CA SER A 125 4.21 0.59 -9.97
C SER A 125 3.40 -0.42 -9.16
N CYS A 126 3.63 -0.52 -7.85
CA CYS A 126 2.88 -1.41 -6.97
C CYS A 126 1.40 -0.99 -6.86
N TYR A 127 1.13 0.30 -6.70
CA TYR A 127 -0.25 0.80 -6.62
C TYR A 127 -1.02 0.64 -7.93
N ARG A 128 -0.34 0.72 -9.08
CA ARG A 128 -0.92 0.36 -10.37
C ARG A 128 -1.27 -1.12 -10.43
N ALA A 129 -0.31 -2.00 -10.11
CA ALA A 129 -0.52 -3.45 -10.12
C ALA A 129 -1.68 -3.83 -9.20
N ALA A 130 -1.76 -3.24 -8.01
CA ALA A 130 -2.90 -3.41 -7.11
C ALA A 130 -4.21 -2.98 -7.77
N ALA A 131 -4.27 -1.78 -8.35
CA ALA A 131 -5.48 -1.22 -8.94
C ALA A 131 -6.00 -1.98 -10.16
N GLU A 132 -5.14 -2.71 -10.86
CA GLU A 132 -5.50 -3.53 -12.03
C GLU A 132 -6.05 -4.92 -11.63
N LEU A 133 -5.94 -5.33 -10.36
CA LEU A 133 -6.44 -6.61 -9.88
C LEU A 133 -7.92 -6.56 -9.46
N PRO A 134 -8.67 -7.69 -9.59
CA PRO A 134 -10.02 -7.80 -9.05
C PRO A 134 -10.07 -7.58 -7.54
N GLY A 135 -11.13 -6.92 -7.06
CA GLY A 135 -11.33 -6.68 -5.63
C GLY A 135 -10.41 -5.62 -5.02
N ALA A 136 -9.60 -4.93 -5.84
CA ALA A 136 -8.76 -3.86 -5.37
C ALA A 136 -9.57 -2.71 -4.76
N PRO A 137 -9.10 -2.12 -3.65
CA PRO A 137 -9.77 -0.96 -3.09
C PRO A 137 -9.60 0.25 -4.02
N PHE A 138 -10.68 1.00 -4.23
CA PHE A 138 -10.70 2.14 -5.16
C PHE A 138 -9.63 3.21 -4.90
N TYR A 139 -9.14 3.32 -3.66
CA TYR A 139 -8.07 4.27 -3.34
C TYR A 139 -6.74 3.91 -4.01
N ALA A 140 -6.47 2.64 -4.34
CA ALA A 140 -5.19 2.24 -4.93
C ALA A 140 -4.93 2.97 -6.26
N ALA A 141 -5.96 3.06 -7.10
CA ALA A 141 -5.92 3.81 -8.35
C ALA A 141 -5.69 5.32 -8.14
N ARG A 142 -6.25 5.90 -7.08
CA ARG A 142 -6.06 7.32 -6.74
C ARG A 142 -4.65 7.60 -6.23
N ILE A 143 -4.11 6.72 -5.41
CA ILE A 143 -2.72 6.83 -4.92
C ILE A 143 -1.74 6.69 -6.09
N HIS A 144 -1.97 5.77 -7.03
CA HIS A 144 -1.13 5.68 -8.24
C HIS A 144 -1.07 7.01 -9.01
N ALA A 145 -2.22 7.65 -9.22
CA ALA A 145 -2.28 8.95 -9.90
C ALA A 145 -1.53 10.05 -9.13
N ASP A 146 -1.67 10.10 -7.81
CA ASP A 146 -0.92 11.04 -6.96
C ASP A 146 0.60 10.83 -7.08
N LEU A 147 1.04 9.58 -7.06
CA LEU A 147 2.45 9.24 -7.20
C LEU A 147 3.01 9.61 -8.59
N LEU A 148 2.22 9.45 -9.67
CA LEU A 148 2.60 9.95 -10.99
C LEU A 148 2.81 11.48 -10.99
N LEU A 149 1.98 12.23 -10.27
CA LEU A 149 2.14 13.68 -10.17
C LEU A 149 3.39 14.08 -9.39
N ARG A 150 3.68 13.39 -8.28
CA ARG A 150 4.91 13.57 -7.50
C ARG A 150 6.17 13.21 -8.30
N LEU A 151 6.04 12.31 -9.27
CA LEU A 151 7.07 11.96 -10.24
C LEU A 151 7.15 12.93 -11.43
N GLY A 152 6.34 13.99 -11.47
CA GLY A 152 6.33 14.97 -12.56
C GLY A 152 5.68 14.47 -13.85
N ARG A 153 4.74 13.51 -13.76
CA ARG A 153 4.08 12.85 -14.91
C ARG A 153 2.57 13.16 -14.99
N PRO A 154 2.15 14.44 -15.11
CA PRO A 154 0.74 14.83 -15.07
C PRO A 154 -0.10 14.32 -16.23
N ALA A 155 0.45 14.25 -17.44
CA ALA A 155 -0.24 13.70 -18.60
C ALA A 155 -0.62 12.22 -18.40
N GLU A 156 0.28 11.44 -17.78
CA GLU A 156 0.02 10.02 -17.49
C GLU A 156 -0.98 9.86 -16.35
N ALA A 157 -0.93 10.72 -15.32
CA ALA A 157 -1.91 10.74 -14.25
C ALA A 157 -3.32 11.04 -14.79
N HIS A 158 -3.45 12.01 -15.71
CA HIS A 158 -4.71 12.33 -16.37
C HIS A 158 -5.23 11.13 -17.17
N ALA A 159 -4.42 10.57 -18.06
CA ALA A 159 -4.81 9.41 -18.86
C ALA A 159 -5.23 8.20 -18.00
N TRP A 160 -4.52 7.97 -16.88
CA TRP A 160 -4.87 6.95 -15.90
C TRP A 160 -6.22 7.22 -15.24
N LEU A 161 -6.45 8.42 -14.70
CA LEU A 161 -7.71 8.76 -14.02
C LEU A 161 -8.91 8.71 -14.97
N CYS A 162 -8.76 9.16 -16.21
CA CYS A 162 -9.80 9.05 -17.25
C CYS A 162 -10.23 7.59 -17.49
N ARG A 163 -9.27 6.67 -17.55
CA ARG A 163 -9.56 5.22 -17.66
C ARG A 163 -10.26 4.69 -16.40
N VAL A 164 -9.74 5.03 -15.23
CA VAL A 164 -10.30 4.58 -13.94
C VAL A 164 -11.74 5.06 -13.79
N HIS A 165 -12.00 6.35 -14.01
CA HIS A 165 -13.32 6.94 -13.85
C HIS A 165 -14.40 6.23 -14.70
N ARG A 166 -14.07 5.80 -15.93
CA ARG A 166 -14.99 5.04 -16.79
C ARG A 166 -15.42 3.70 -16.18
N SER A 167 -14.60 3.12 -15.31
CA SER A 167 -14.85 1.82 -14.67
C SER A 167 -15.44 1.91 -13.27
N LEU A 168 -15.49 3.11 -12.67
CA LEU A 168 -15.99 3.28 -11.31
C LEU A 168 -17.51 3.06 -11.25
N PRO A 169 -18.01 2.35 -10.21
CA PRO A 169 -19.43 2.23 -9.97
C PRO A 169 -20.00 3.56 -9.46
N VAL A 170 -21.04 4.05 -10.14
CA VAL A 170 -21.70 5.33 -9.87
C VAL A 170 -22.32 5.40 -8.46
N ASN A 171 -22.90 4.29 -7.99
CA ASN A 171 -23.63 4.23 -6.72
C ASN A 171 -22.81 3.67 -5.55
N ASN A 172 -21.48 3.77 -5.60
CA ASN A 172 -20.61 3.33 -4.52
C ASN A 172 -19.83 4.51 -3.93
N PRO A 173 -20.18 5.00 -2.72
CA PRO A 173 -19.48 6.09 -2.08
C PRO A 173 -17.98 5.83 -1.88
N ALA A 174 -17.56 4.57 -1.69
CA ALA A 174 -16.15 4.22 -1.56
C ALA A 174 -15.34 4.44 -2.84
N ALA A 175 -16.01 4.44 -4.01
CA ALA A 175 -15.38 4.74 -5.30
C ALA A 175 -14.97 6.22 -5.43
N GLN A 176 -15.63 7.11 -4.69
CA GLN A 176 -15.37 8.55 -4.70
C GLN A 176 -15.31 9.13 -6.14
N SER A 177 -16.25 8.72 -7.02
CA SER A 177 -16.21 9.08 -8.45
C SER A 177 -16.12 10.58 -8.68
N GLY A 178 -16.88 11.39 -7.92
CA GLY A 178 -16.81 12.86 -8.00
C GLY A 178 -15.43 13.44 -7.66
N ARG A 179 -14.71 12.84 -6.70
CA ARG A 179 -13.33 13.23 -6.37
C ARG A 179 -12.38 12.92 -7.53
N VAL A 180 -12.57 11.79 -8.19
CA VAL A 180 -11.78 11.40 -9.37
C VAL A 180 -12.05 12.35 -10.53
N LEU A 181 -13.33 12.67 -10.80
CA LEU A 181 -13.72 13.61 -11.86
C LEU A 181 -13.15 15.01 -11.63
N ARG A 182 -13.27 15.55 -10.41
CA ARG A 182 -12.65 16.83 -10.04
C ARG A 182 -11.15 16.83 -10.31
N ARG A 183 -10.43 15.75 -9.94
CA ARG A 183 -8.99 15.65 -10.20
C ARG A 183 -8.65 15.59 -11.69
N ILE A 184 -9.50 14.95 -12.51
CA ILE A 184 -9.35 14.98 -13.98
C ILE A 184 -9.45 16.42 -14.49
N ARG A 185 -10.47 17.19 -14.05
CA ARG A 185 -10.65 18.60 -14.44
C ARG A 185 -9.49 19.49 -14.03
N GLU A 186 -8.97 19.33 -12.82
CA GLU A 186 -7.79 20.05 -12.34
C GLU A 186 -6.57 19.78 -13.23
N LEU A 187 -6.37 18.52 -13.64
CA LEU A 187 -5.26 18.15 -14.52
C LEU A 187 -5.44 18.67 -15.95
N GLU A 188 -6.67 18.69 -16.47
CA GLU A 188 -6.96 19.29 -17.78
C GLU A 188 -6.63 20.78 -17.81
N ALA A 189 -6.99 21.51 -16.76
CA ALA A 189 -6.64 22.91 -16.60
C ALA A 189 -5.12 23.11 -16.48
N GLN A 190 -4.44 22.28 -15.70
CA GLN A 190 -2.98 22.33 -15.54
C GLN A 190 -2.24 22.05 -16.87
N LEU A 191 -2.74 21.09 -17.66
CA LEU A 191 -2.18 20.69 -18.95
C LEU A 191 -2.64 21.59 -20.11
N GLN A 192 -3.55 22.53 -19.84
CA GLN A 192 -4.16 23.42 -20.84
C GLN A 192 -4.77 22.64 -22.01
N LEU A 193 -5.46 21.53 -21.71
CA LEU A 193 -6.06 20.70 -22.75
C LEU A 193 -7.24 21.44 -23.41
N PRO A 194 -7.33 21.46 -24.75
CA PRO A 194 -8.49 22.01 -25.44
C PRO A 194 -9.78 21.27 -25.08
N GLU A 195 -10.93 21.93 -25.20
CA GLU A 195 -12.25 21.35 -24.91
C GLU A 195 -12.50 20.04 -25.70
N ALA A 196 -12.07 19.99 -26.97
CA ALA A 196 -12.17 18.79 -27.81
C ALA A 196 -11.37 17.57 -27.28
N GLN A 197 -10.42 17.77 -26.37
CA GLN A 197 -9.62 16.73 -25.71
C GLN A 197 -10.01 16.53 -24.24
N SER A 198 -10.99 17.29 -23.75
CA SER A 198 -11.49 17.18 -22.39
C SER A 198 -12.26 15.88 -22.21
N TYR A 199 -12.17 15.31 -21.01
CA TYR A 199 -12.80 14.05 -20.67
C TYR A 199 -14.32 14.21 -20.53
N GLU A 200 -15.08 13.34 -21.21
CA GLU A 200 -16.53 13.23 -21.03
C GLU A 200 -16.88 12.10 -20.04
N PRO A 201 -17.48 12.40 -18.88
CA PRO A 201 -17.92 11.37 -17.93
C PRO A 201 -19.16 10.64 -18.46
N LYS A 202 -19.37 9.39 -18.00
CA LYS A 202 -20.63 8.67 -18.24
C LYS A 202 -21.79 9.38 -17.54
N GLU A 203 -22.98 9.37 -18.14
CA GLU A 203 -24.21 9.87 -17.52
C GLU A 203 -24.39 9.25 -16.11
N GLY A 204 -24.67 10.09 -15.11
CA GLY A 204 -24.75 9.71 -13.70
C GLY A 204 -23.43 9.76 -12.92
N GLY A 205 -22.27 9.87 -13.58
CA GLY A 205 -20.97 10.11 -12.94
C GLY A 205 -20.71 11.58 -12.60
N SER A 206 -21.68 12.47 -12.86
CA SER A 206 -21.66 13.88 -12.51
C SER A 206 -21.87 14.09 -11.02
N ASP A 207 -21.17 15.10 -10.48
CA ASP A 207 -21.13 15.45 -9.07
C ASP A 207 -22.53 15.68 -8.43
N PRO A 208 -22.91 14.98 -7.35
CA PRO A 208 -24.09 15.34 -6.55
C PRO A 208 -23.89 16.65 -5.76
N ALA A 209 -22.71 17.29 -5.79
CA ALA A 209 -22.47 18.54 -5.08
C ALA A 209 -23.24 19.78 -5.62
N ASN A 210 -24.15 19.62 -6.59
CA ASN A 210 -25.16 20.64 -6.91
C ASN A 210 -26.54 20.41 -6.27
N THR A 211 -26.63 19.58 -5.22
CA THR A 211 -27.74 19.65 -4.26
C THR A 211 -27.18 20.11 -2.93
N GLY A 212 -27.38 21.39 -2.63
CA GLY A 212 -26.72 22.09 -1.54
C GLY A 212 -26.91 21.42 -0.20
N ILE A 213 -25.79 21.17 0.47
CA ILE A 213 -25.70 21.08 1.93
C ILE A 213 -24.47 21.90 2.31
N ALA A 214 -24.72 22.88 3.17
CA ALA A 214 -23.78 23.87 3.65
C ALA A 214 -22.64 23.27 4.49
N ASP A 215 -21.52 23.98 4.50
CA ASP A 215 -20.46 24.08 5.51
C ASP A 215 -20.39 23.02 6.62
N LEU A 216 -19.26 22.31 6.69
CA LEU A 216 -18.50 22.16 7.94
C LEU A 216 -16.99 22.15 7.66
N PRO A 217 -16.17 22.73 8.54
CA PRO A 217 -14.81 23.16 8.23
C PRO A 217 -13.74 22.07 8.40
N ASP A 218 -12.57 22.35 7.82
CA ASP A 218 -11.33 21.58 7.88
C ASP A 218 -10.89 21.24 9.31
N GLY A 219 -10.40 20.01 9.49
CA GLY A 219 -9.56 19.64 10.64
C GLY A 219 -9.76 18.22 11.14
N LEU A 220 -8.89 17.31 10.70
CA LEU A 220 -8.08 16.33 11.46
C LEU A 220 -7.42 15.31 10.52
#